data_AF-M1BJ58-F1
#
_entry.id   AF-M1BJ58-F1
#
_cell.length_a   1.000
_cell.length_b   1.000
_cell.length_c   1.000
_cell.angle_alpha   90.00
_cell.angle_beta   90.00
_cell.angle_gamma   90.00
#
_symmetry.space_group_name_H-M   'P 1'
#
loop_
_entity.id
_entity.type
_entity.pdbx_description
1 polymer ?
#
loop_
_entity_poly.entity_id
_entity_poly.type
_entity_poly.pdbx_seq_one_letter_code
_entity_poly.pdbx_strand_id
1 'polypeptide(L)'
;MTVEDSRKIFTPEQYPSWVVFSNQQKLAWLNSHLEKIWPYVDEAASELVKSSVEPVLEQYRPVILASLKFSKFTLDTVAPQFTG
;
A
#
# COMPACT_ATOMS: atom_id res chain seq x y z
N MET A 1 0.06 32.40 8.13
CA MET A 1 -1.40 32.32 7.89
C MET A 1 -1.79 30.85 7.97
N THR A 2 -2.50 30.45 9.02
CA THR A 2 -2.98 29.08 9.24
C THR A 2 -4.27 28.83 8.44
N VAL A 3 -4.60 27.56 8.16
CA VAL A 3 -5.83 27.17 7.42
C VAL A 3 -7.10 27.73 8.07
N GLU A 4 -7.08 27.96 9.38
CA GLU A 4 -8.18 28.59 10.12
C GLU A 4 -8.34 30.08 9.83
N ASP A 5 -7.25 30.78 9.47
CA ASP A 5 -7.27 32.20 9.14
C ASP A 5 -7.83 32.42 7.73
N SER A 6 -7.50 31.53 6.78
CA SER A 6 -8.09 31.58 5.43
C SER A 6 -9.59 31.28 5.42
N ARG A 7 -10.09 30.46 6.35
CA ARG A 7 -11.53 30.10 6.45
C ARG A 7 -12.41 31.27 6.88
N LYS A 8 -11.82 32.28 7.51
CA LYS A 8 -12.53 33.49 7.96
C LYS A 8 -12.65 34.55 6.86
N ILE A 9 -11.79 34.47 5.84
CA ILE A 9 -11.65 35.52 4.83
C ILE A 9 -12.34 35.13 3.51
N PHE A 10 -12.40 33.83 3.19
CA PHE A 10 -12.95 33.35 1.92
C PHE A 10 -14.22 32.50 2.11
N THR A 11 -15.24 32.77 1.30
CA THR A 11 -16.42 31.92 1.14
C THR A 11 -16.01 30.56 0.56
N PRO A 12 -16.67 29.43 0.90
CA PRO A 12 -16.25 28.07 0.49
C PRO A 12 -16.07 27.90 -1.01
N GLU A 13 -16.77 28.70 -1.81
CA GLU A 13 -16.78 28.68 -3.28
C GLU A 13 -15.56 29.38 -3.90
N GLN A 14 -14.87 30.24 -3.14
CA GLN A 14 -13.70 30.99 -3.60
C GLN A 14 -12.38 30.37 -3.12
N TYR A 15 -12.44 29.17 -2.56
CA TYR A 15 -11.28 28.50 -2.02
C TYR A 15 -10.36 28.02 -3.15
N PRO A 16 -9.09 28.43 -3.16
CA PRO A 16 -8.14 27.87 -4.10
C PRO A 16 -7.91 26.38 -3.79
N SER A 17 -7.82 25.55 -4.82
CA SER A 17 -7.66 24.09 -4.71
C SER A 17 -6.41 23.64 -3.95
N TRP A 18 -5.40 24.51 -3.84
CA TRP A 18 -4.16 24.27 -3.09
C TRP A 18 -4.27 24.59 -1.59
N VAL A 19 -5.36 25.24 -1.12
CA VAL A 19 -5.58 25.56 0.30
C VAL A 19 -6.37 24.45 1.01
N VAL A 20 -7.26 23.75 0.29
CA VAL A 20 -8.08 22.67 0.85
C VAL A 20 -8.03 21.48 -0.10
N PHE A 21 -7.17 20.51 0.23
CA PHE A 21 -7.23 19.19 -0.37
C PHE A 21 -8.33 18.39 0.30
N SER A 22 -9.32 17.93 -0.47
CA SER A 22 -10.23 16.88 -0.01
C SER A 22 -9.44 15.60 0.31
N ASN A 23 -9.91 14.77 1.26
CA ASN A 23 -9.22 13.51 1.59
C ASN A 23 -9.07 12.60 0.36
N GLN A 24 -10.08 12.58 -0.52
CA GLN A 24 -10.03 11.85 -1.79
C GLN A 24 -8.91 12.33 -2.72
N GLN A 25 -8.68 13.64 -2.84
CA GLN A 25 -7.56 14.18 -3.64
C GLN A 25 -6.19 13.83 -3.05
N LYS A 26 -6.09 13.67 -1.72
CA LYS A 26 -4.84 13.27 -1.06
C LYS A 26 -4.48 11.80 -1.28
N LEU A 27 -5.40 10.97 -1.74
CA LEU A 27 -5.14 9.53 -1.92
C LEU A 27 -5.03 9.12 -3.38
N ALA A 28 -5.59 9.89 -4.31
CA ALA A 28 -5.48 9.62 -5.74
C ALA A 28 -4.01 9.60 -6.24
N TRP A 29 -3.18 10.55 -5.77
CA TRP A 29 -1.76 10.57 -6.16
C TRP A 29 -0.99 9.38 -5.59
N LEU A 30 -1.33 8.96 -4.36
CA LEU A 30 -0.69 7.83 -3.68
C LEU A 30 -1.04 6.52 -4.38
N ASN A 31 -2.33 6.31 -4.68
CA ASN A 31 -2.80 5.12 -5.41
C ASN A 31 -2.14 5.04 -6.78
N SER A 32 -2.06 6.15 -7.53
CA SER A 32 -1.38 6.18 -8.84
C SER A 32 0.13 5.92 -8.76
N HIS A 33 0.79 6.37 -7.70
CA HIS A 33 2.20 6.07 -7.50
C HIS A 33 2.40 4.61 -7.10
N LEU A 34 1.55 4.08 -6.22
CA LEU A 34 1.58 2.69 -5.78
C LEU A 34 1.41 1.73 -6.96
N GLU A 35 0.48 1.98 -7.87
CA GLU A 35 0.30 1.17 -9.09
C GLU A 35 1.59 1.04 -9.91
N LYS A 36 2.41 2.10 -9.97
CA LYS A 36 3.67 2.10 -10.74
C LYS A 36 4.77 1.30 -10.05
N ILE A 37 4.83 1.36 -8.71
CA ILE A 37 5.87 0.67 -7.93
C ILE A 37 5.46 -0.74 -7.53
N TRP A 38 4.18 -1.10 -7.68
CA TRP A 38 3.62 -2.40 -7.33
C TRP A 38 4.42 -3.61 -7.80
N PRO A 39 4.95 -3.69 -9.05
CA PRO A 39 5.75 -4.85 -9.45
C PRO A 39 7.01 -5.05 -8.60
N TYR A 40 7.65 -3.97 -8.15
CA TYR A 40 8.81 -4.05 -7.26
C TYR A 40 8.42 -4.38 -5.82
N VAL A 41 7.26 -3.88 -5.38
CA VAL A 41 6.70 -4.21 -4.06
C VAL A 41 6.31 -5.68 -3.99
N ASP A 42 5.68 -6.21 -5.04
CA ASP A 42 5.33 -7.62 -5.18
C ASP A 42 6.56 -8.51 -5.07
N GLU A 43 7.62 -8.20 -5.81
CA GLU A 43 8.88 -8.95 -5.77
C GLU A 43 9.49 -8.95 -4.37
N ALA A 44 9.70 -7.77 -3.77
CA ALA A 44 10.33 -7.64 -2.46
C ALA A 44 9.49 -8.28 -1.34
N ALA A 45 8.17 -8.08 -1.36
CA ALA A 45 7.29 -8.71 -0.39
C ALA A 45 7.23 -10.23 -0.57
N SER A 46 7.34 -10.72 -1.81
CA SER A 46 7.39 -12.15 -2.08
C SER A 46 8.64 -12.80 -1.49
N GLU A 47 9.80 -12.16 -1.61
CA GLU A 47 11.03 -12.64 -0.96
C GLU A 47 10.93 -12.59 0.56
N LEU A 48 10.37 -11.52 1.11
CA LEU A 48 10.19 -11.36 2.56
C LEU A 48 9.24 -12.42 3.13
N VAL A 49 8.13 -12.71 2.43
CA VAL A 49 7.17 -13.74 2.84
C VAL A 49 7.81 -15.11 2.80
N LYS A 50 8.58 -15.44 1.75
CA LYS A 50 9.31 -16.71 1.69
C LYS A 50 10.26 -16.87 2.88
N SER A 51 11.12 -15.88 3.12
CA SER A 51 12.09 -15.94 4.23
C SER A 51 11.44 -16.00 5.61
N SER A 52 10.27 -15.38 5.79
CA SER A 52 9.56 -15.36 7.08
C SER A 52 8.68 -16.58 7.30
N VAL A 53 8.05 -17.11 6.25
CA VAL A 53 7.02 -18.16 6.36
C VAL A 53 7.58 -19.56 6.13
N GLU A 54 8.64 -19.74 5.32
CA GLU A 54 9.33 -21.02 5.19
C GLU A 54 9.80 -21.61 6.54
N PRO A 55 10.44 -20.87 7.46
CA PRO A 55 10.83 -21.44 8.75
C PRO A 55 9.63 -21.88 9.60
N VAL A 56 8.49 -21.17 9.49
CA VAL A 56 7.25 -21.53 10.17
C VAL A 56 6.67 -22.82 9.58
N LEU A 57 6.60 -22.93 8.25
CA LEU A 57 6.13 -24.13 7.56
C LEU A 57 6.99 -25.36 7.90
N GLU A 58 8.30 -25.17 8.00
CA GLU A 58 9.24 -26.24 8.34
C GLU A 58 9.06 -26.74 9.78
N GLN A 59 8.64 -25.86 10.71
CA GLN A 59 8.28 -26.25 12.07
C GLN A 59 7.02 -27.11 12.13
N TYR A 60 6.05 -26.87 11.23
CA TYR A 60 4.81 -27.63 11.14
C TYR A 60 4.88 -28.78 10.11
N ARG A 61 6.09 -29.12 9.64
CA ARG A 61 6.25 -30.12 8.59
C ARG A 61 5.80 -31.51 9.07
N PRO A 62 4.93 -32.19 8.32
CA PRO A 62 4.64 -33.61 8.56
C PRO A 62 5.89 -34.47 8.37
N VAL A 63 6.06 -35.50 9.20
CA VAL A 63 7.21 -36.43 9.18
C VAL A 63 7.43 -37.12 7.81
N ILE A 64 6.39 -37.15 6.98
CA ILE A 64 6.40 -37.80 5.65
C ILE A 64 7.09 -36.92 4.59
N LEU A 65 7.17 -35.60 4.80
CA LEU A 65 7.73 -34.65 3.84
C LEU A 65 9.19 -34.30 4.20
N ALA A 66 10.06 -34.22 3.20
CA ALA A 66 11.47 -33.86 3.40
C ALA A 66 11.71 -32.34 3.47
N SER A 67 10.86 -31.53 2.80
CA SER A 67 10.94 -30.06 2.81
C SER A 67 9.63 -29.42 2.33
N LEU A 68 9.25 -28.27 2.91
CA LEU A 68 8.14 -27.41 2.49
C LEU A 68 8.71 -26.03 2.15
N LYS A 69 8.69 -25.66 0.87
CA LYS A 69 9.17 -24.37 0.36
C LYS A 69 8.19 -23.79 -0.64
N PHE A 70 8.19 -22.47 -0.78
CA PHE A 70 7.37 -21.81 -1.79
C PHE A 70 8.05 -21.84 -3.15
N SER A 71 7.45 -22.52 -4.12
CA SER A 71 7.88 -22.44 -5.53
C SER A 71 7.69 -21.01 -6.08
N LYS A 72 6.52 -20.42 -5.83
CA LYS A 72 6.17 -19.06 -6.25
C LYS A 72 5.20 -18.47 -5.23
N PHE A 73 5.42 -17.21 -4.88
CA PHE A 73 4.50 -16.39 -4.12
C PHE A 73 4.39 -15.06 -4.87
N THR A 74 3.18 -14.53 -4.97
CA THR A 74 2.88 -13.24 -5.60
C THR A 74 1.70 -12.64 -4.85
N LEU A 75 1.73 -11.35 -4.56
CA LEU A 75 0.66 -10.53 -4.00
C LEU A 75 -0.43 -10.16 -5.03
N ASP A 76 -0.34 -10.71 -6.24
CA ASP A 76 -1.20 -10.45 -7.40
C ASP A 76 -0.82 -9.18 -8.17
N THR A 77 -1.36 -9.00 -9.39
CA THR A 77 -0.97 -7.88 -10.28
C THR A 77 -1.67 -6.57 -9.92
N VAL A 78 -2.65 -6.61 -9.02
CA VAL A 78 -3.47 -5.45 -8.65
C VAL A 78 -2.98 -4.85 -7.34
N ALA A 79 -2.55 -3.59 -7.38
CA ALA A 79 -2.21 -2.82 -6.20
C ALA A 79 -3.45 -2.53 -5.33
N PRO A 80 -3.33 -2.56 -4.00
CA PRO A 80 -4.41 -2.18 -3.11
C PRO A 80 -4.71 -0.68 -3.24
N GLN A 81 -5.98 -0.30 -3.06
CA GLN A 81 -6.40 1.10 -3.09
C GLN A 81 -6.65 1.62 -1.68
N PHE A 82 -6.11 2.81 -1.39
CA PHE A 82 -6.42 3.55 -0.18
C PHE A 82 -7.64 4.46 -0.40
N THR A 83 -8.64 4.36 0.48
CA THR A 83 -9.96 5.04 0.35
C THR A 83 -10.30 6.01 1.50
N GLY A 84 -9.33 6.35 2.35
CA GLY A 84 -9.51 7.18 3.56
C GLY A 84 -10.02 8.62 3.39
#